data_AF-A0A7S0AXY8-F1
#
_entry.id   AF-A0A7S0AXY8-F1
#
_cell.length_a   1.000
_cell.length_b   1.000
_cell.length_c   1.000
_cell.angle_alpha   90.00
_cell.angle_beta   90.00
_cell.angle_gamma   90.00
#
_symmetry.space_group_name_H-M   'P 1'
#
loop_
_entity.id
_entity.type
_entity.pdbx_description
1 polymer ?
#
loop_
_entity_poly.entity_id
_entity_poly.type
_entity_poly.pdbx_seq_one_letter_code
_entity_poly.pdbx_strand_id
1 'polypeptide(L)'
;GDAAFSESKHRRAQQYWQGMLDDDTSVPHLYLYSKADPLTPYKNIDELIGHRRTKFGDESVSVLCFDDSPHCCHFLKHPEQYQTTLKRFLTTKCMLGVRSKL
;
A
#
# COMPACT_ATOMS: atom_id res chain seq x y z
N GLY A 1 1.63 -34.56 8.04
CA GLY A 1 0.19 -34.53 8.35
C GLY A 1 -0.34 -33.13 8.10
N ASP A 2 -1.52 -33.04 7.50
CA ASP A 2 -2.09 -31.78 6.98
C ASP A 2 -2.26 -30.67 8.03
N ALA A 3 -2.46 -31.05 9.30
CA ALA A 3 -2.52 -30.12 10.43
C ALA A 3 -1.21 -29.34 10.63
N ALA A 4 -0.07 -30.03 10.69
CA ALA A 4 1.24 -29.40 10.85
C ALA A 4 1.62 -28.50 9.66
N PHE A 5 1.16 -28.85 8.44
CA PHE A 5 1.35 -28.01 7.25
C PHE A 5 0.49 -26.75 7.31
N SER A 6 -0.77 -26.87 7.76
CA SER A 6 -1.67 -25.74 7.98
C SER A 6 -1.14 -24.78 9.05
N GLU A 7 -0.70 -25.29 10.20
CA GLU A 7 -0.10 -24.49 11.29
C GLU A 7 1.12 -23.69 10.83
N SER A 8 2.00 -24.33 10.04
CA SER A 8 3.18 -23.67 9.46
C SER A 8 2.81 -22.50 8.54
N LYS A 9 1.76 -22.66 7.71
CA LYS A 9 1.26 -21.57 6.85
C LYS A 9 0.71 -20.40 7.66
N HIS A 10 -0.10 -20.67 8.69
CA HIS A 10 -0.65 -19.63 9.56
C HIS A 10 0.46 -18.84 10.25
N ARG A 11 1.48 -19.54 10.78
CA ARG A 11 2.63 -18.90 11.44
C ARG A 11 3.39 -17.98 10.48
N ARG A 12 3.64 -18.42 9.24
CA ARG A 12 4.32 -17.58 8.23
C ARG A 12 3.50 -16.34 7.86
N ALA A 13 2.19 -16.49 7.71
CA ALA A 13 1.31 -15.36 7.42
C ALA A 13 1.31 -14.33 8.56
N GLN A 14 1.27 -14.80 9.81
CA GLN A 14 1.37 -13.93 11.00
C GLN A 14 2.71 -13.20 11.07
N GLN A 15 3.82 -13.91 10.85
CA GLN A 15 5.16 -13.30 10.85
C GLN A 15 5.31 -12.24 9.76
N TYR A 16 4.77 -12.51 8.56
CA TYR A 16 4.74 -11.55 7.47
C TYR A 16 3.92 -10.30 7.83
N TRP A 17 2.72 -10.50 8.36
CA TRP A 17 1.84 -9.40 8.78
C TRP A 17 2.50 -8.54 9.86
N GLN A 18 3.06 -9.19 10.88
CA GLN A 18 3.77 -8.49 11.95
C GLN A 18 4.97 -7.69 11.40
N GLY A 19 5.75 -8.27 10.49
CA GLY A 19 6.84 -7.55 9.83
C GLY A 19 6.38 -6.33 9.03
N MET A 20 5.22 -6.39 8.39
CA MET A 20 4.64 -5.21 7.72
C MET A 20 4.25 -4.12 8.72
N LEU A 21 3.66 -4.46 9.86
CA LEU A 21 3.33 -3.48 10.90
C LEU A 21 4.59 -2.87 11.53
N ASP A 22 5.58 -3.72 11.82
CA ASP A 22 6.79 -3.34 12.54
C ASP A 22 7.76 -2.51 11.69
N ASP A 23 7.69 -2.58 10.36
CA ASP A 23 8.58 -1.83 9.47
C ASP A 23 8.63 -0.34 9.85
N ASP A 24 9.85 0.16 10.08
CA ASP A 24 10.15 1.50 10.59
C ASP A 24 10.56 2.48 9.48
N THR A 25 10.36 2.11 8.22
CA THR A 25 10.70 2.98 7.08
C THR A 25 9.82 4.23 7.10
N SER A 26 10.42 5.37 7.46
CA SER A 26 9.75 6.67 7.63
C SER A 26 9.68 7.51 6.35
N VAL A 27 9.65 6.86 5.19
CA VAL A 27 9.56 7.53 3.89
C VAL A 27 8.08 7.80 3.54
N PRO A 28 7.79 8.73 2.61
CA PRO A 28 6.44 8.85 2.09
C PRO A 28 5.96 7.54 1.48
N HIS A 29 4.73 7.13 1.79
CA HIS A 29 4.11 5.90 1.29
C HIS A 29 2.94 6.23 0.38
N LEU A 30 2.81 5.49 -0.73
CA LEU A 30 1.64 5.52 -1.61
C LEU A 30 1.02 4.13 -1.67
N TYR A 31 -0.23 4.01 -1.25
CA TYR A 31 -1.02 2.79 -1.38
C TYR A 31 -1.99 2.90 -2.56
N LEU A 32 -1.88 1.97 -3.51
CA LEU A 32 -2.78 1.80 -4.65
C LEU A 32 -3.37 0.40 -4.56
N TYR A 33 -4.68 0.29 -4.36
CA TYR A 33 -5.34 -1.01 -4.10
C TYR A 33 -6.81 -0.96 -4.49
N SER A 34 -7.50 -2.11 -4.46
CA SER A 34 -8.90 -2.20 -4.86
C SER A 34 -9.76 -3.05 -3.94
N LYS A 35 -11.03 -2.66 -3.79
CA LYS A 35 -12.05 -3.46 -3.10
C LYS A 35 -12.40 -4.76 -3.85
N ALA A 36 -12.13 -4.81 -5.16
CA ALA A 36 -12.37 -5.98 -6.01
C ALA A 36 -11.16 -6.93 -6.13
N ASP A 37 -10.10 -6.75 -5.34
CA ASP A 37 -8.96 -7.66 -5.29
C ASP A 37 -9.21 -8.81 -4.30
N PRO A 38 -9.47 -10.05 -4.77
CA PRO A 38 -9.73 -11.18 -3.87
C PRO A 38 -8.45 -11.75 -3.24
N LEU A 39 -7.27 -11.45 -3.79
CA LEU A 39 -5.99 -11.95 -3.28
C LEU A 39 -5.44 -11.07 -2.18
N THR A 40 -5.74 -9.77 -2.24
CA THR A 40 -5.31 -8.79 -1.23
C THR A 40 -6.52 -8.04 -0.67
N PRO A 41 -7.19 -8.58 0.38
CA PRO A 41 -8.38 -7.97 0.92
C PRO A 41 -8.14 -6.52 1.36
N TYR A 42 -8.95 -5.61 0.82
CA TYR A 42 -8.79 -4.17 1.03
C TYR A 42 -8.81 -3.77 2.52
N LYS A 43 -9.54 -4.50 3.37
CA LYS A 43 -9.63 -4.26 4.81
C LYS A 43 -8.27 -4.39 5.52
N ASN A 44 -7.45 -5.36 5.10
CA ASN A 44 -6.12 -5.51 5.67
C ASN A 44 -5.25 -4.32 5.25
N ILE A 45 -5.37 -3.85 4.01
CA ILE A 45 -4.65 -2.67 3.54
C ILE A 45 -5.10 -1.42 4.32
N ASP A 46 -6.40 -1.25 4.56
CA ASP A 46 -6.95 -0.16 5.38
C ASP A 46 -6.38 -0.18 6.81
N GLU A 47 -6.28 -1.36 7.43
CA GLU A 47 -5.66 -1.55 8.75
C GLU A 47 -4.18 -1.13 8.74
N LEU A 48 -3.41 -1.59 7.75
CA LEU A 48 -2.01 -1.22 7.60
C LEU A 48 -1.84 0.29 7.40
N ILE A 49 -2.68 0.92 6.56
CA ILE A 49 -2.69 2.37 6.36
C ILE A 49 -2.96 3.11 7.67
N GLY A 50 -3.97 2.67 8.45
CA GLY A 50 -4.28 3.25 9.75
C GLY A 50 -3.12 3.13 10.73
N HIS A 51 -2.46 1.97 10.76
CA HIS A 51 -1.26 1.76 11.56
C HIS A 51 -0.12 2.71 11.15
N ARG A 52 0.16 2.84 9.84
CA ARG A 52 1.19 3.75 9.31
C ARG A 52 0.92 5.21 9.65
N ARG A 53 -0.32 5.67 9.47
CA ARG A 53 -0.73 7.04 9.81
C ARG A 53 -0.55 7.34 11.30
N THR A 54 -0.86 6.37 12.16
CA THR A 54 -0.67 6.48 13.61
C THR A 54 0.82 6.55 13.97
N LYS A 55 1.65 5.73 13.30
CA LYS A 55 3.08 5.60 13.58
C LYS A 55 3.92 6.78 13.04
N PHE A 56 3.60 7.31 11.86
CA PHE A 56 4.43 8.28 11.14
C PHE A 56 3.72 9.61 10.83
N GLY A 57 2.45 9.75 11.19
CA GLY A 57 1.62 10.92 10.90
C GLY A 57 0.84 10.79 9.58
N ASP A 58 -0.30 11.48 9.50
CA ASP A 58 -1.24 11.34 8.36
C ASP A 58 -0.61 11.76 7.01
N GLU A 59 0.18 12.83 7.02
CA GLU A 59 0.84 13.38 5.83
C GLU A 59 1.89 12.45 5.19
N SER A 60 2.33 11.42 5.90
CA SER A 60 3.28 10.42 5.40
C SER A 60 2.64 9.42 4.43
N VAL A 61 1.30 9.31 4.41
CA VAL A 61 0.57 8.30 3.65
C VAL A 61 -0.37 8.93 2.61
N SER A 62 -0.16 8.59 1.34
CA SER A 62 -1.09 8.86 0.24
C SER A 62 -1.83 7.58 -0.15
N VAL A 63 -3.11 7.70 -0.52
CA VAL A 63 -3.98 6.55 -0.76
C VAL A 63 -4.86 6.77 -1.99
N LEU A 64 -4.97 5.74 -2.84
CA LEU A 64 -6.02 5.62 -3.85
C LEU A 64 -6.61 4.21 -3.80
N CYS A 65 -7.89 4.13 -3.46
CA CYS A 65 -8.67 2.91 -3.44
C CYS A 65 -9.59 2.86 -4.65
N PHE A 66 -9.44 1.85 -5.50
CA PHE A 66 -10.30 1.59 -6.65
C PHE A 66 -11.47 0.68 -6.24
N ASP A 67 -12.66 0.92 -6.75
CA ASP A 67 -13.80 0.05 -6.40
C ASP A 67 -13.76 -1.30 -7.12
N ASP A 68 -13.25 -1.38 -8.35
CA ASP A 68 -13.56 -2.49 -9.25
C ASP A 68 -12.38 -3.03 -10.09
N SER A 69 -11.13 -2.75 -9.73
CA SER A 69 -9.98 -3.20 -10.50
C SER A 69 -9.40 -4.53 -10.00
N PRO A 70 -9.11 -5.50 -10.91
CA PRO A 70 -8.49 -6.76 -10.53
C PRO A 70 -7.08 -6.59 -9.94
N HIS A 71 -6.61 -7.63 -9.26
CA HIS A 71 -5.24 -7.71 -8.73
C HIS A 71 -4.21 -7.34 -9.80
N CYS A 72 -3.34 -6.38 -9.50
CA CYS A 72 -2.28 -5.87 -10.38
C CYS A 72 -2.76 -5.23 -11.71
N CYS A 73 -4.06 -4.97 -11.89
CA CYS A 73 -4.62 -4.43 -13.14
C CYS A 73 -5.11 -2.97 -13.00
N HIS A 74 -4.72 -2.26 -11.93
CA HIS A 74 -5.19 -0.90 -11.64
C HIS A 74 -4.87 0.08 -12.77
N PHE A 75 -3.65 0.05 -13.31
CA PHE A 75 -3.25 0.92 -14.43
C PHE A 75 -4.00 0.59 -15.73
N LEU A 76 -4.21 -0.69 -16.02
CA LEU A 76 -4.92 -1.11 -17.23
C LEU A 76 -6.38 -0.66 -17.21
N LYS A 77 -7.02 -0.75 -16.04
CA LYS A 77 -8.44 -0.39 -15.89
C LYS A 77 -8.66 1.11 -15.69
N HIS A 78 -7.81 1.77 -14.90
CA HIS A 78 -7.95 3.17 -14.48
C HIS A 78 -6.67 3.98 -14.75
N PRO A 79 -6.21 4.07 -16.02
CA PRO A 79 -4.90 4.63 -16.36
C PRO A 79 -4.75 6.08 -15.93
N GLU A 80 -5.79 6.90 -16.10
CA GLU A 80 -5.74 8.33 -15.77
C GLU A 80 -5.60 8.56 -14.26
N GLN A 81 -6.44 7.92 -13.45
CA GLN A 81 -6.42 8.04 -11.99
C GLN A 81 -5.10 7.53 -11.41
N TYR A 82 -4.63 6.38 -11.92
CA TYR A 82 -3.37 5.78 -11.53
C TYR A 82 -2.20 6.73 -11.84
N GLN A 83 -2.08 7.20 -13.09
CA GLN A 83 -0.98 8.08 -13.50
C GLN A 83 -0.99 9.40 -12.76
N THR A 84 -2.16 10.03 -12.63
CA THR A 84 -2.29 11.33 -11.97
C THR A 84 -1.88 11.24 -10.51
N THR A 85 -2.33 10.20 -9.81
CA THR A 85 -1.98 9.97 -8.41
C THR A 85 -0.50 9.69 -8.23
N LEU A 86 0.07 8.82 -9.08
CA LEU A 86 1.49 8.50 -9.02
C LEU A 86 2.36 9.73 -9.31
N LYS A 87 2.07 10.47 -10.38
CA LYS A 87 2.79 11.70 -10.74
C LYS A 87 2.75 12.71 -9.59
N ARG A 88 1.56 12.96 -9.04
CA ARG A 88 1.39 13.88 -7.91
C ARG A 88 2.19 13.43 -6.69
N PHE A 89 2.16 12.15 -6.35
CA PHE A 89 2.92 11.63 -5.22
C PHE A 89 4.42 11.82 -5.43
N LEU A 90 4.95 11.45 -6.59
CA LEU A 90 6.37 11.61 -6.89
C LEU A 90 6.81 13.08 -6.83
N THR A 91 6.04 13.99 -7.44
CA THR A 91 6.44 15.41 -7.50
C THR A 91 6.27 16.15 -6.18
N THR A 92 5.25 15.82 -5.39
CA THR A 92 4.93 16.57 -4.16
C THR A 92 5.49 15.94 -2.88
N LYS A 93 5.67 14.62 -2.84
CA LYS A 93 6.12 13.90 -1.65
C LYS A 93 7.55 13.37 -1.78
N CYS A 94 8.00 12.97 -2.97
CA CYS A 94 9.32 12.34 -3.15
C CYS A 94 10.41 13.28 -3.69
N MET A 95 10.07 14.23 -4.57
CA MET A 95 11.06 15.07 -5.28
C MET A 95 11.28 16.45 -4.65
N LEU A 96 10.98 16.62 -3.36
CA LEU A 96 11.25 17.85 -2.60
C LEU A 96 12.78 18.06 -2.47
N GLY A 97 13.38 18.71 -3.48
CA GLY A 97 14.82 18.96 -3.56
C GLY A 97 15.33 19.35 -4.94
N VAL A 98 14.61 19.04 -6.02
CA VAL A 98 14.99 19.50 -7.38
C VAL A 98 14.38 20.88 -7.64
N ARG A 99 14.97 21.92 -7.06
CA ARG A 99 14.75 23.28 -7.58
C ARG A 99 15.47 23.34 -8.94
N SER A 100 14.73 23.18 -10.04
CA SER A 100 15.21 23.68 -11.33
C SER A 100 15.38 25.18 -11.18
N LYS A 101 16.64 25.64 -11.17
CA LYS A 101 16.96 27.00 -11.56
C LYS A 101 16.63 27.10 -13.05
N LEU A 102 15.48 27.68 -13.37
CA LEU A 102 15.26 28.34 -14.66
C LEU A 102 15.37 29.85 -14.39
#